data_AF-A0A1F2RYR0-F1
#
_entry.id   AF-A0A1F2RYR0-F1
#
_cell.length_a   1.000
_cell.length_b   1.000
_cell.length_c   1.000
_cell.angle_alpha   90.00
_cell.angle_beta   90.00
_cell.angle_gamma   90.00
#
_symmetry.space_group_name_H-M   'P 1'
#
loop_
_entity.id
_entity.type
_entity.pdbx_description
1 polymer ?
#
loop_
_entity_poly.entity_id
_entity_poly.type
_entity_poly.pdbx_seq_one_letter_code
_entity_poly.pdbx_strand_id
1 'polypeptide(L)'
;MAHPQIAVFARMARENSKPTRVIFGQKTLLSRTMHDIRYDSLHDEFIVTNPYAQAILFFRGGANGEEAPIRYIQGPKTMLAGAVYSGLDRAEVDPVNNEVLVGVGNTVLFFPRDANGDVAPKRILKNVDPRFNAGQSTAVDNVHNLVVVGGSIRGGAQGGVDAGASAGGGGGRRFNGALAIFDRTANGEVKPLRLIAGERTLITRINQMQVYAPKGWIVASQPGAAGEQEPEGTFIGIWSVNDDGDVPPRWKLGGPKSQLKKPRGVTINVKDKEIIAADMRLNSVFSFYFPEIF
;
A
#
# COMPACT_ATOMS: atom_id res chain seq x y z
N MET A 1 -8.83 2.07 -28.25
CA MET A 1 -9.20 2.41 -26.86
C MET A 1 -8.11 1.85 -25.96
N ALA A 2 -7.67 2.58 -24.94
CA ALA A 2 -6.79 2.01 -23.93
C ALA A 2 -7.61 1.05 -23.04
N HIS A 3 -7.15 -0.18 -22.90
CA HIS A 3 -7.76 -1.17 -22.01
C HIS A 3 -6.88 -1.28 -20.75
N PRO A 4 -7.44 -1.60 -19.56
CA PRO A 4 -6.65 -1.86 -18.38
C PRO A 4 -5.63 -2.96 -18.65
N GLN A 5 -4.39 -2.73 -18.23
CA GLN A 5 -3.31 -3.68 -18.43
C GLN A 5 -2.27 -3.59 -17.32
N ILE A 6 -1.60 -4.72 -17.09
CA ILE A 6 -0.39 -4.80 -16.26
C ILE A 6 0.75 -5.17 -17.21
N ALA A 7 1.71 -4.25 -17.34
CA ALA A 7 2.89 -4.45 -18.16
C ALA A 7 4.06 -4.83 -17.26
N VAL A 8 4.82 -5.85 -17.65
CA VAL A 8 6.01 -6.29 -16.93
C VAL A 8 7.22 -6.06 -17.79
N PHE A 9 8.24 -5.44 -17.22
CA PHE A 9 9.48 -5.10 -17.89
C PHE A 9 10.64 -5.83 -17.22
N ALA A 10 11.72 -6.05 -17.98
CA ALA A 10 12.99 -6.47 -17.39
C ALA A 10 13.46 -5.40 -16.38
N ARG A 11 14.09 -5.80 -15.27
CA ARG A 11 14.58 -4.86 -14.23
C ARG A 11 15.48 -3.76 -14.81
N MET A 12 16.33 -4.13 -15.76
CA MET A 12 17.28 -3.23 -16.42
C MET A 12 16.70 -2.55 -17.67
N ALA A 13 15.37 -2.58 -17.84
CA ALA A 13 14.71 -1.87 -18.93
C ALA A 13 15.07 -0.38 -18.89
N ARG A 14 15.38 0.15 -20.07
CA ARG A 14 15.68 1.56 -20.31
C ARG A 14 14.62 2.17 -21.23
N GLU A 15 14.87 3.38 -21.70
CA GLU A 15 14.02 4.06 -22.70
C GLU A 15 13.62 3.12 -23.84
N ASN A 16 12.34 3.19 -24.24
CA ASN A 16 11.75 2.41 -25.34
C ASN A 16 11.81 0.88 -25.19
N SER A 17 12.18 0.36 -24.02
CA SER A 17 12.10 -1.09 -23.76
C SER A 17 10.65 -1.55 -23.87
N LYS A 18 10.42 -2.67 -24.56
CA LYS A 18 9.10 -3.31 -24.63
C LYS A 18 8.85 -4.14 -23.37
N PRO A 19 7.58 -4.28 -22.94
CA PRO A 19 7.26 -5.21 -21.86
C PRO A 19 7.59 -6.64 -22.29
N THR A 20 8.14 -7.42 -21.36
CA THR A 20 8.41 -8.86 -21.56
C THR A 20 7.13 -9.68 -21.51
N ARG A 21 6.09 -9.17 -20.83
CA ARG A 21 4.74 -9.75 -20.81
C ARG A 21 3.71 -8.67 -20.51
N VAL A 22 2.48 -8.86 -20.97
CA VAL A 22 1.37 -7.94 -20.72
C VAL A 22 0.15 -8.75 -20.36
N ILE A 23 -0.49 -8.42 -19.24
CA ILE A 23 -1.78 -8.99 -18.82
C ILE A 23 -2.85 -7.97 -19.19
N PHE A 24 -3.81 -8.35 -20.03
CA PHE A 24 -4.84 -7.44 -20.57
C PHE A 24 -6.09 -8.18 -21.05
N GLY A 25 -7.15 -7.45 -21.37
CA GLY A 25 -8.35 -8.02 -21.99
C GLY A 25 -9.39 -8.50 -20.96
N GLN A 26 -10.60 -8.76 -21.43
CA GLN A 26 -11.78 -8.90 -20.56
C GLN A 26 -11.68 -10.08 -19.58
N LYS A 27 -11.04 -11.18 -20.00
CA LYS A 27 -10.90 -12.40 -19.18
C LYS A 27 -10.06 -12.19 -17.92
N THR A 28 -9.19 -11.18 -17.91
CA THR A 28 -8.34 -10.86 -16.76
C THR A 28 -9.13 -10.23 -15.61
N LEU A 29 -10.36 -9.75 -15.86
CA LEU A 29 -11.20 -9.04 -14.89
C LEU A 29 -10.54 -7.76 -14.32
N LEU A 30 -9.44 -7.28 -14.92
CA LEU A 30 -8.82 -6.01 -14.55
C LEU A 30 -9.80 -4.87 -14.82
N SER A 31 -9.87 -3.92 -13.89
CA SER A 31 -10.66 -2.70 -14.08
C SER A 31 -9.74 -1.51 -14.37
N ARG A 32 -10.34 -0.41 -14.83
CA ARG A 32 -9.64 0.87 -15.09
C ARG A 32 -8.86 1.41 -13.88
N THR A 33 -9.16 0.93 -12.68
CA THR A 33 -8.58 1.41 -11.44
C THR A 33 -8.01 0.22 -10.67
N MET A 34 -6.69 0.19 -10.57
CA MET A 34 -5.93 -0.80 -9.80
C MET A 34 -4.97 -0.01 -8.93
N HIS A 35 -5.31 0.15 -7.65
CA HIS A 35 -4.58 1.08 -6.78
C HIS A 35 -3.37 0.43 -6.09
N ASP A 36 -3.29 -0.90 -6.13
CA ASP A 36 -2.19 -1.68 -5.59
C ASP A 36 -1.89 -2.94 -6.41
N ILE A 37 -0.64 -3.39 -6.29
CA ILE A 37 -0.17 -4.68 -6.78
C ILE A 37 0.87 -5.22 -5.80
N ARG A 38 0.70 -6.45 -5.33
CA ARG A 38 1.64 -7.11 -4.41
C ARG A 38 2.05 -8.47 -4.94
N TYR A 39 3.33 -8.78 -4.82
CA TYR A 39 3.90 -10.04 -5.27
C TYR A 39 4.19 -10.95 -4.08
N ASP A 40 3.65 -12.15 -4.13
CA ASP A 40 3.93 -13.26 -3.24
C ASP A 40 5.04 -14.11 -3.86
N SER A 41 6.28 -13.86 -3.42
CA SER A 41 7.44 -14.60 -3.92
C SER A 41 7.49 -16.06 -3.47
N LEU A 42 6.76 -16.45 -2.42
CA LEU A 42 6.78 -17.83 -1.91
C LEU A 42 5.98 -18.77 -2.81
N HIS A 43 4.88 -18.25 -3.38
CA HIS A 43 3.96 -19.04 -4.20
C HIS A 43 4.02 -18.70 -5.69
N ASP A 44 4.87 -17.75 -6.09
CA ASP A 44 4.92 -17.20 -7.46
C ASP A 44 3.54 -16.70 -7.90
N GLU A 45 2.99 -15.73 -7.17
CA GLU A 45 1.69 -15.12 -7.45
C GLU A 45 1.72 -13.61 -7.22
N PHE A 46 0.78 -12.88 -7.83
CA PHE A 46 0.53 -11.50 -7.45
C PHE A 46 -0.96 -11.23 -7.27
N ILE A 47 -1.25 -10.27 -6.40
CA ILE A 47 -2.61 -9.77 -6.17
C ILE A 47 -2.75 -8.36 -6.72
N VAL A 48 -3.97 -8.05 -7.16
CA VAL A 48 -4.36 -6.74 -7.67
C VAL A 48 -5.69 -6.36 -7.02
N THR A 49 -5.77 -5.14 -6.50
CA THR A 49 -7.03 -4.60 -6.01
C THR A 49 -7.91 -4.15 -7.17
N ASN A 50 -9.20 -4.48 -7.12
CA ASN A 50 -10.21 -3.97 -8.03
C ASN A 50 -11.31 -3.27 -7.22
N PRO A 51 -11.16 -1.96 -6.93
CA PRO A 51 -12.07 -1.24 -6.04
C PRO A 51 -13.52 -1.15 -6.57
N TYR A 52 -13.70 -0.99 -7.89
CA TYR A 52 -15.04 -0.90 -8.49
C TYR A 52 -15.80 -2.21 -8.42
N ALA A 53 -15.10 -3.33 -8.61
CA ALA A 53 -15.70 -4.64 -8.44
C ALA A 53 -15.73 -5.08 -6.97
N GLN A 54 -15.09 -4.33 -6.06
CA GLN A 54 -14.87 -4.72 -4.67
C GLN A 54 -14.26 -6.13 -4.57
N ALA A 55 -13.24 -6.37 -5.40
CA ALA A 55 -12.63 -7.67 -5.57
C ALA A 55 -11.12 -7.63 -5.42
N ILE A 56 -10.57 -8.66 -4.80
CA ILE A 56 -9.13 -8.96 -4.83
C ILE A 56 -8.93 -10.01 -5.92
N LEU A 57 -8.10 -9.70 -6.91
CA LEU A 57 -7.78 -10.61 -8.01
C LEU A 57 -6.42 -11.24 -7.76
N PHE A 58 -6.29 -12.54 -7.98
CA PHE A 58 -5.05 -13.28 -7.80
C PHE A 58 -4.61 -13.86 -9.15
N PHE A 59 -3.35 -13.67 -9.50
CA PHE A 59 -2.76 -14.19 -10.73
C PHE A 59 -1.52 -14.99 -10.41
N ARG A 60 -1.22 -16.00 -11.24
CA ARG A 60 0.12 -16.63 -11.22
C ARG A 60 1.18 -15.60 -11.60
N GLY A 61 2.37 -15.72 -11.04
CA GLY A 61 3.48 -14.79 -11.26
C GLY A 61 3.91 -14.73 -12.72
N GLY A 62 3.75 -15.83 -13.46
CA GLY A 62 3.97 -15.89 -14.91
C GLY A 62 2.81 -15.45 -15.82
N ALA A 63 1.72 -14.87 -15.29
CA ALA A 63 0.52 -14.56 -16.07
C ALA A 63 0.83 -13.67 -17.29
N ASN A 64 0.18 -13.96 -18.42
CA ASN A 64 0.41 -13.25 -19.69
C ASN A 64 -0.83 -13.30 -20.60
N GLY A 65 -0.99 -12.31 -21.47
CA GLY A 65 -2.13 -12.20 -22.38
C GLY A 65 -3.44 -11.99 -21.63
N GLU A 66 -4.50 -12.67 -22.08
CA GLU A 66 -5.83 -12.62 -21.46
C GLU A 66 -6.05 -13.71 -20.39
N GLU A 67 -5.00 -14.12 -19.70
CA GLU A 67 -5.13 -15.13 -18.66
C GLU A 67 -6.01 -14.64 -17.51
N ALA A 68 -7.01 -15.44 -17.15
CA ALA A 68 -7.91 -15.14 -16.05
C ALA A 68 -7.19 -15.22 -14.69
N PRO A 69 -7.65 -14.48 -13.67
CA PRO A 69 -7.15 -14.67 -12.32
C PRO A 69 -7.41 -16.11 -11.85
N ILE A 70 -6.43 -16.72 -11.17
CA ILE A 70 -6.50 -18.09 -10.66
C ILE A 70 -7.51 -18.24 -9.51
N ARG A 71 -7.85 -17.13 -8.86
CA ARG A 71 -8.93 -16.98 -7.89
C ARG A 71 -9.25 -15.51 -7.67
N TYR A 72 -10.37 -15.25 -7.02
CA TYR A 72 -10.76 -13.91 -6.59
C TYR A 72 -11.50 -13.96 -5.27
N ILE A 73 -11.44 -12.89 -4.49
CA ILE A 73 -12.27 -12.69 -3.30
C ILE A 73 -13.21 -11.54 -3.59
N GLN A 74 -14.51 -11.82 -3.65
CA GLN A 74 -15.54 -10.84 -4.02
C GLN A 74 -16.92 -11.30 -3.51
N GLY A 75 -17.73 -10.35 -3.03
CA GLY A 75 -19.12 -10.60 -2.65
C GLY A 75 -19.49 -10.02 -1.28
N PRO A 76 -20.77 -10.08 -0.89
CA PRO A 76 -21.25 -9.44 0.33
C PRO A 76 -20.67 -10.03 1.63
N LYS A 77 -20.35 -11.33 1.70
CA LYS A 77 -19.74 -11.95 2.89
C LYS A 77 -18.31 -11.48 3.11
N THR A 78 -17.64 -11.01 2.06
CA THR A 78 -16.26 -10.51 2.15
C THR A 78 -16.14 -9.24 2.99
N MET A 79 -17.21 -8.46 3.12
CA MET A 79 -17.17 -7.14 3.76
C MET A 79 -16.23 -6.12 3.08
N LEU A 80 -15.77 -6.40 1.85
CA LEU A 80 -14.96 -5.47 1.04
C LEU A 80 -15.74 -4.22 0.65
N ALA A 81 -17.07 -4.31 0.60
CA ALA A 81 -17.99 -3.20 0.44
C ALA A 81 -17.97 -2.29 1.68
N GLY A 82 -16.98 -1.42 1.76
CA GLY A 82 -16.91 -0.37 2.79
C GLY A 82 -18.03 0.67 2.64
N ALA A 83 -18.35 1.37 3.74
CA ALA A 83 -19.33 2.46 3.78
C ALA A 83 -18.95 3.74 3.00
N VAL A 84 -17.84 3.72 2.25
CA VAL A 84 -17.30 4.87 1.50
C VAL A 84 -16.75 4.35 0.18
N TYR A 85 -16.80 5.19 -0.86
CA TYR A 85 -16.24 5.02 -2.22
C TYR A 85 -14.74 4.62 -2.30
N SER A 86 -14.10 4.22 -1.19
CA SER A 86 -12.68 3.92 -1.06
C SER A 86 -12.42 2.59 -0.31
N GLY A 87 -13.41 1.69 -0.23
CA GLY A 87 -13.15 0.32 0.21
C GLY A 87 -12.21 -0.39 -0.77
N LEU A 88 -11.20 -1.11 -0.26
CA LEU A 88 -10.21 -1.84 -1.05
C LEU A 88 -9.27 -0.96 -1.90
N ASP A 89 -8.67 0.08 -1.30
CA ASP A 89 -7.60 0.84 -1.95
C ASP A 89 -6.34 -0.02 -2.10
N ARG A 90 -5.82 -0.52 -0.98
CA ARG A 90 -4.58 -1.30 -0.89
C ARG A 90 -4.80 -2.66 -0.24
N ALA A 91 -3.93 -3.59 -0.60
CA ALA A 91 -3.88 -4.91 -0.01
C ALA A 91 -2.43 -5.28 0.31
N GLU A 92 -2.25 -6.21 1.23
CA GLU A 92 -0.95 -6.82 1.52
C GLU A 92 -1.10 -8.33 1.54
N VAL A 93 -0.06 -9.05 1.12
CA VAL A 93 0.01 -10.51 1.23
C VAL A 93 0.97 -10.89 2.35
N ASP A 94 0.51 -11.76 3.23
CA ASP A 94 1.32 -12.44 4.22
C ASP A 94 1.49 -13.91 3.81
N PRO A 95 2.53 -14.24 3.03
CA PRO A 95 2.72 -15.60 2.55
C PRO A 95 3.08 -16.58 3.67
N VAL A 96 3.67 -16.09 4.78
CA VAL A 96 4.10 -16.96 5.88
C VAL A 96 2.90 -17.37 6.76
N ASN A 97 1.92 -16.49 6.95
CA ASN A 97 0.68 -16.84 7.66
C ASN A 97 -0.44 -17.32 6.71
N ASN A 98 -0.15 -17.39 5.41
CA ASN A 98 -1.09 -17.72 4.35
C ASN A 98 -2.34 -16.81 4.38
N GLU A 99 -2.13 -15.49 4.49
CA GLU A 99 -3.20 -14.50 4.60
C GLU A 99 -3.08 -13.35 3.59
N VAL A 100 -4.20 -12.70 3.29
CA VAL A 100 -4.27 -11.40 2.59
C VAL A 100 -5.00 -10.40 3.48
N LEU A 101 -4.42 -9.20 3.58
CA LEU A 101 -4.88 -8.13 4.44
C LEU A 101 -5.45 -7.00 3.59
N VAL A 102 -6.58 -6.45 4.01
CA VAL A 102 -7.19 -5.27 3.38
C VAL A 102 -7.70 -4.32 4.44
N GLY A 103 -7.29 -3.05 4.35
CA GLY A 103 -7.88 -1.99 5.14
C GLY A 103 -9.24 -1.56 4.58
N VAL A 104 -10.29 -1.53 5.42
CA VAL A 104 -11.63 -1.06 5.06
C VAL A 104 -12.17 -0.15 6.16
N GLY A 105 -12.20 1.16 5.93
CA GLY A 105 -12.60 2.12 6.96
C GLY A 105 -11.70 2.05 8.20
N ASN A 106 -12.25 1.71 9.36
CA ASN A 106 -11.46 1.55 10.60
C ASN A 106 -11.19 0.09 10.97
N THR A 107 -11.23 -0.82 9.99
CA THR A 107 -10.93 -2.23 10.18
C THR A 107 -9.84 -2.69 9.23
N VAL A 108 -9.18 -3.79 9.60
CA VAL A 108 -8.38 -4.60 8.69
C VAL A 108 -9.03 -5.97 8.61
N LEU A 109 -9.37 -6.38 7.38
CA LEU A 109 -9.92 -7.69 7.07
C LEU A 109 -8.77 -8.62 6.71
N PHE A 110 -8.81 -9.84 7.25
CA PHE A 110 -7.82 -10.88 6.97
C PHE A 110 -8.54 -12.05 6.31
N PHE A 111 -8.12 -12.40 5.10
CA PHE A 111 -8.63 -13.56 4.38
C PHE A 111 -7.56 -14.64 4.30
N PRO A 112 -7.93 -15.93 4.24
CA PRO A 112 -7.00 -16.95 3.77
C PRO A 112 -6.51 -16.58 2.37
N ARG A 113 -5.20 -16.70 2.12
CA ARG A 113 -4.58 -16.33 0.83
C ARG A 113 -5.14 -17.17 -0.33
N ASP A 114 -5.54 -18.40 -0.05
CA ASP A 114 -6.11 -19.38 -0.99
C ASP A 114 -7.64 -19.30 -1.10
N ALA A 115 -8.29 -18.35 -0.43
CA ALA A 115 -9.73 -18.21 -0.49
C ALA A 115 -10.22 -17.81 -1.89
N ASN A 116 -11.43 -18.28 -2.25
CA ASN A 116 -12.01 -18.05 -3.56
C ASN A 116 -13.53 -17.83 -3.46
N GLY A 117 -14.03 -16.81 -4.15
CA GLY A 117 -15.44 -16.41 -4.17
C GLY A 117 -15.86 -15.51 -3.01
N ASP A 118 -17.12 -15.64 -2.60
CA ASP A 118 -17.74 -14.85 -1.53
C ASP A 118 -17.48 -15.47 -0.16
N VAL A 119 -16.29 -15.18 0.38
CA VAL A 119 -15.78 -15.74 1.63
C VAL A 119 -15.77 -14.70 2.74
N ALA A 120 -16.13 -15.09 3.97
CA ALA A 120 -15.98 -14.21 5.12
C ALA A 120 -14.49 -14.04 5.51
N PRO A 121 -14.08 -12.89 6.05
CA PRO A 121 -12.76 -12.75 6.66
C PRO A 121 -12.54 -13.80 7.74
N LYS A 122 -11.35 -14.41 7.77
CA LYS A 122 -10.90 -15.34 8.83
C LYS A 122 -10.83 -14.63 10.19
N ARG A 123 -10.43 -13.36 10.19
CA ARG A 123 -10.40 -12.49 11.37
C ARG A 123 -10.51 -11.03 10.95
N ILE A 124 -10.88 -10.18 11.91
CA ILE A 124 -11.09 -8.76 11.67
C ILE A 124 -10.43 -7.99 12.82
N LEU A 125 -9.43 -7.18 12.51
CA LEU A 125 -8.95 -6.15 13.44
C LEU A 125 -9.91 -4.97 13.35
N LYS A 126 -10.55 -4.62 14.46
CA LYS A 126 -11.56 -3.57 14.56
C LYS A 126 -11.05 -2.39 15.37
N ASN A 127 -11.58 -1.21 15.08
CA ASN A 127 -11.36 0.01 15.87
C ASN A 127 -9.88 0.29 16.14
N VAL A 128 -9.07 0.22 15.07
CA VAL A 128 -7.60 0.38 15.10
C VAL A 128 -7.17 1.59 15.97
N ASP A 129 -7.90 2.72 15.90
CA ASP A 129 -8.04 3.73 16.96
C ASP A 129 -9.31 4.58 16.65
N PRO A 130 -10.04 5.14 17.64
CA PRO A 130 -11.26 5.94 17.39
C PRO A 130 -11.05 7.17 16.50
N ARG A 131 -9.84 7.70 16.48
CA ARG A 131 -9.38 8.80 15.64
C ARG A 131 -8.67 8.27 14.40
N PHE A 132 -8.29 7.01 14.30
CA PHE A 132 -7.53 6.51 13.15
C PHE A 132 -8.45 6.03 12.02
N ASN A 133 -8.01 6.21 10.77
CA ASN A 133 -8.63 5.63 9.59
C ASN A 133 -7.65 4.64 8.96
N ALA A 134 -7.87 3.35 9.22
CA ALA A 134 -7.04 2.22 8.81
C ALA A 134 -7.13 1.86 7.32
N GLY A 135 -8.09 2.43 6.59
CA GLY A 135 -8.41 2.05 5.22
C GLY A 135 -7.41 2.50 4.14
N GLN A 136 -6.16 2.84 4.49
CA GLN A 136 -5.18 3.31 3.50
C GLN A 136 -4.16 2.24 3.14
N SER A 137 -3.36 1.73 4.07
CA SER A 137 -2.30 0.78 3.72
C SER A 137 -2.01 -0.20 4.84
N THR A 138 -1.51 -1.38 4.49
CA THR A 138 -1.02 -2.37 5.46
C THR A 138 0.33 -2.92 4.99
N ALA A 139 1.13 -3.39 5.94
CA ALA A 139 2.38 -4.09 5.68
C ALA A 139 2.63 -5.10 6.81
N VAL A 140 3.34 -6.18 6.50
CA VAL A 140 3.57 -7.29 7.42
C VAL A 140 5.06 -7.40 7.76
N ASP A 141 5.36 -7.53 9.04
CA ASP A 141 6.66 -7.96 9.54
C ASP A 141 6.55 -9.39 10.08
N ASN A 142 6.96 -10.36 9.26
CA ASN A 142 6.92 -11.77 9.62
C ASN A 142 8.03 -12.20 10.59
N VAL A 143 9.11 -11.41 10.73
CA VAL A 143 10.22 -11.69 11.65
C VAL A 143 9.87 -11.25 13.06
N HIS A 144 9.30 -10.05 13.19
CA HIS A 144 8.92 -9.49 14.49
C HIS A 144 7.48 -9.82 14.90
N ASN A 145 6.74 -10.57 14.06
CA ASN A 145 5.31 -10.88 14.24
C ASN A 145 4.45 -9.62 14.41
N LEU A 146 4.60 -8.67 13.49
CA LEU A 146 3.83 -7.42 13.52
C LEU A 146 3.02 -7.21 12.23
N VAL A 147 1.91 -6.49 12.37
CA VAL A 147 1.20 -5.85 11.27
C VAL A 147 1.27 -4.35 11.47
N VAL A 148 1.67 -3.63 10.44
CA VAL A 148 1.66 -2.17 10.39
C VAL A 148 0.45 -1.73 9.60
N VAL A 149 -0.35 -0.87 10.20
CA VAL A 149 -1.52 -0.25 9.56
C VAL A 149 -1.21 1.22 9.37
N GLY A 150 -1.26 1.67 8.12
CA GLY A 150 -1.04 3.04 7.72
C GLY A 150 -2.37 3.72 7.47
N GLY A 151 -2.50 4.94 7.98
CA GLY A 151 -3.77 5.64 7.97
C GLY A 151 -3.63 7.12 8.28
N SER A 152 -4.75 7.73 8.64
CA SER A 152 -4.80 9.14 9.03
C SER A 152 -5.58 9.32 10.33
N ILE A 153 -5.16 10.30 11.15
CA ILE A 153 -5.85 10.68 12.39
C ILE A 153 -6.94 11.74 12.08
N ARG A 154 -8.19 11.46 12.47
CA ARG A 154 -9.39 12.30 12.38
C ARG A 154 -9.26 13.50 13.30
N GLY A 155 -9.72 14.65 12.83
CA GLY A 155 -9.51 15.97 13.46
C GLY A 155 -8.49 16.82 12.71
N GLY A 156 -7.69 16.21 11.84
CA GLY A 156 -7.01 16.89 10.74
C GLY A 156 -7.86 16.86 9.47
N ALA A 157 -7.77 17.90 8.62
CA ALA A 157 -8.57 17.99 7.41
C ALA A 157 -8.43 16.74 6.51
N GLN A 158 -9.58 16.20 6.12
CA GLN A 158 -9.79 14.96 5.38
C GLN A 158 -8.95 14.87 4.11
N GLY A 159 -8.23 13.76 3.95
CA GLY A 159 -7.53 13.41 2.72
C GLY A 159 -7.72 11.93 2.40
N GLY A 160 -8.97 11.51 2.17
CA GLY A 160 -9.21 10.28 1.44
C GLY A 160 -8.50 10.36 0.08
N VAL A 161 -7.91 9.25 -0.36
CA VAL A 161 -7.08 9.20 -1.57
C VAL A 161 -7.81 9.62 -2.85
N ASP A 162 -9.15 9.64 -2.83
CA ASP A 162 -10.01 10.11 -3.93
C ASP A 162 -11.21 10.96 -3.42
N ALA A 163 -11.02 11.79 -2.39
CA ALA A 163 -11.99 12.84 -2.11
C ALA A 163 -12.00 13.79 -3.32
N GLY A 164 -12.94 13.57 -4.25
CA GLY A 164 -13.09 14.39 -5.44
C GLY A 164 -13.17 15.86 -5.04
N ALA A 165 -12.23 16.66 -5.55
CA ALA A 165 -12.25 18.11 -5.72
C ALA A 165 -13.13 18.96 -4.77
N SER A 166 -13.18 18.63 -3.48
CA SER A 166 -14.09 19.26 -2.52
C SER A 166 -13.45 19.30 -1.15
N ALA A 167 -12.37 20.08 -1.06
CA ALA A 167 -11.94 20.71 0.18
C ALA A 167 -11.11 21.94 -0.22
N GLY A 168 -11.80 23.02 -0.60
CA GLY A 168 -11.20 24.34 -0.55
C GLY A 168 -10.80 24.64 0.90
N GLY A 169 -9.51 24.94 1.15
CA GLY A 169 -9.07 25.48 2.44
C GLY A 169 -7.66 25.10 2.86
N GLY A 170 -6.69 25.98 2.56
CA GLY A 170 -5.45 26.18 3.31
C GLY A 170 -4.24 25.37 2.87
N GLY A 171 -3.33 25.99 2.11
CA GLY A 171 -2.06 25.46 1.63
C GLY A 171 -0.95 25.36 2.69
N GLY A 172 -1.22 24.67 3.80
CA GLY A 172 -0.20 24.29 4.79
C GLY A 172 0.10 22.79 4.72
N ARG A 173 1.36 22.38 4.92
CA ARG A 173 1.73 20.97 5.09
C ARG A 173 0.96 20.37 6.28
N ARG A 174 0.03 19.44 6.00
CA ARG A 174 -0.75 18.75 7.03
C ARG A 174 -0.11 17.38 7.32
N PHE A 175 0.40 17.20 8.53
CA PHE A 175 0.96 15.94 9.03
C PHE A 175 -0.12 15.16 9.81
N ASN A 176 -1.07 14.60 9.06
CA ASN A 176 -2.21 13.89 9.66
C ASN A 176 -2.11 12.38 9.49
N GLY A 177 -1.04 11.89 8.85
CA GLY A 177 -0.81 10.47 8.68
C GLY A 177 -0.21 9.84 9.92
N ALA A 178 -0.46 8.55 10.10
CA ALA A 178 0.06 7.79 11.22
C ALA A 178 0.28 6.33 10.84
N LEU A 179 1.12 5.65 11.63
CA LEU A 179 1.35 4.22 11.57
C LEU A 179 0.97 3.61 12.92
N ALA A 180 0.01 2.68 12.90
CA ALA A 180 -0.40 1.92 14.07
C ALA A 180 0.13 0.48 13.93
N ILE A 181 0.81 -0.01 14.96
CA ILE A 181 1.52 -1.29 14.92
C ILE A 181 0.84 -2.27 15.86
N PHE A 182 0.53 -3.48 15.38
CA PHE A 182 -0.19 -4.51 16.11
C PHE A 182 0.59 -5.82 16.11
N ASP A 183 0.25 -6.70 17.06
CA ASP A 183 0.60 -8.10 16.93
C ASP A 183 0.02 -8.65 15.62
N ARG A 184 0.80 -9.45 14.90
CA ARG A 184 0.41 -9.99 13.60
C ARG A 184 -0.85 -10.83 13.65
N THR A 185 -1.15 -11.47 14.78
CA THR A 185 -2.34 -12.31 15.01
C THR A 185 -3.53 -11.57 15.64
N ALA A 186 -3.41 -10.26 15.87
CA ALA A 186 -4.45 -9.42 16.45
C ALA A 186 -5.84 -9.62 15.81
N ASN A 187 -6.88 -9.71 16.65
CA ASN A 187 -8.26 -9.92 16.22
C ASN A 187 -9.23 -9.21 17.17
N GLY A 188 -10.34 -8.73 16.64
CA GLY A 188 -11.32 -7.95 17.40
C GLY A 188 -10.82 -6.54 17.68
N GLU A 189 -11.27 -5.99 18.81
CA GLU A 189 -10.91 -4.64 19.24
C GLU A 189 -9.69 -4.71 20.16
N VAL A 190 -8.52 -4.40 19.61
CA VAL A 190 -7.26 -4.34 20.36
C VAL A 190 -6.59 -3.00 20.13
N LYS A 191 -5.88 -2.50 21.14
CA LYS A 191 -5.08 -1.28 21.01
C LYS A 191 -3.78 -1.59 20.25
N PRO A 192 -3.24 -0.62 19.49
CA PRO A 192 -1.92 -0.79 18.90
C PRO A 192 -0.86 -0.97 19.99
N LEU A 193 0.14 -1.80 19.71
CA LEU A 193 1.35 -1.91 20.50
C LEU A 193 2.13 -0.59 20.50
N ARG A 194 2.10 0.12 19.36
CA ARG A 194 2.79 1.41 19.15
C ARG A 194 2.02 2.26 18.14
N LEU A 195 2.08 3.58 18.31
CA LEU A 195 1.47 4.55 17.41
C LEU A 195 2.49 5.63 17.05
N ILE A 196 2.95 5.62 15.80
CA ILE A 196 3.82 6.66 15.25
C ILE A 196 2.91 7.74 14.65
N ALA A 197 2.82 8.89 15.32
CA ALA A 197 1.99 10.01 14.91
C ALA A 197 2.52 11.32 15.51
N GLY A 198 2.28 12.43 14.81
CA GLY A 198 2.71 13.77 15.22
C GLY A 198 3.51 14.48 14.13
N GLU A 199 3.82 15.76 14.35
CA GLU A 199 4.45 16.61 13.34
C GLU A 199 5.89 16.20 13.04
N ARG A 200 6.64 15.76 14.05
CA ARG A 200 8.04 15.33 13.89
C ARG A 200 8.13 14.05 13.08
N THR A 201 7.08 13.24 13.02
CA THR A 201 7.02 12.06 12.14
C THR A 201 7.14 12.42 10.67
N LEU A 202 6.77 13.63 10.28
CA LEU A 202 6.71 14.07 8.88
C LEU A 202 5.77 13.24 7.99
N ILE A 203 4.88 12.42 8.57
CA ILE A 203 3.94 11.59 7.81
C ILE A 203 2.78 12.47 7.36
N THR A 204 2.71 12.75 6.06
CA THR A 204 1.58 13.53 5.50
C THR A 204 0.35 12.66 5.31
N ARG A 205 0.55 11.49 4.69
CA ARG A 205 -0.44 10.43 4.48
C ARG A 205 0.31 9.16 4.07
N ILE A 206 -0.19 7.99 4.48
CA ILE A 206 0.39 6.72 4.04
C ILE A 206 -0.30 6.28 2.76
N ASN A 207 0.48 6.12 1.70
CA ASN A 207 -0.04 5.65 0.41
C ASN A 207 0.32 4.17 0.18
N GLN A 208 1.55 3.86 -0.22
CA GLN A 208 2.08 2.50 -0.18
C GLN A 208 3.19 2.41 0.85
N MET A 209 3.27 1.27 1.53
CA MET A 209 4.37 0.93 2.40
C MET A 209 4.75 -0.55 2.27
N GLN A 210 5.93 -0.87 2.78
CA GLN A 210 6.48 -2.22 2.92
C GLN A 210 7.35 -2.27 4.18
N VAL A 211 7.43 -3.43 4.83
CA VAL A 211 8.38 -3.66 5.92
C VAL A 211 9.58 -4.47 5.42
N TYR A 212 10.79 -3.98 5.67
CA TYR A 212 12.00 -4.79 5.60
C TYR A 212 12.23 -5.47 6.95
N ALA A 213 11.68 -6.67 7.08
CA ALA A 213 11.61 -7.42 8.32
C ALA A 213 12.97 -7.66 9.01
N PRO A 214 14.09 -7.97 8.33
CA PRO A 214 15.38 -8.19 9.00
C PRO A 214 15.90 -7.03 9.86
N LYS A 215 15.48 -5.79 9.58
CA LYS A 215 15.85 -4.61 10.37
C LYS A 215 14.66 -3.97 11.08
N GLY A 216 13.45 -4.45 10.82
CA GLY A 216 12.21 -3.83 11.28
C GLY A 216 12.03 -2.43 10.73
N TRP A 217 12.35 -2.21 9.44
CA TRP A 217 12.16 -0.91 8.78
C TRP A 217 10.82 -0.84 8.09
N ILE A 218 10.02 0.17 8.44
CA ILE A 218 8.82 0.56 7.72
C ILE A 218 9.23 1.58 6.65
N VAL A 219 9.15 1.20 5.39
CA VAL A 219 9.46 2.07 4.24
C VAL A 219 8.14 2.51 3.61
N ALA A 220 7.87 3.82 3.60
CA ALA A 220 6.60 4.34 3.10
C ALA A 220 6.78 5.59 2.22
N SER A 221 6.02 5.65 1.13
CA SER A 221 5.97 6.81 0.25
C SER A 221 5.20 7.96 0.90
N GLN A 222 5.76 9.18 0.87
CA GLN A 222 5.13 10.42 1.32
C GLN A 222 4.83 11.32 0.11
N PRO A 223 3.66 11.15 -0.55
CA PRO A 223 3.28 11.88 -1.77
C PRO A 223 2.82 13.32 -1.52
N GLY A 224 2.86 13.84 -0.30
CA GLY A 224 2.22 15.12 0.04
C GLY A 224 0.68 15.04 0.03
N ALA A 225 0.04 16.21 0.03
CA ALA A 225 -1.43 16.31 0.09
C ALA A 225 -2.10 15.71 -1.16
N ALA A 226 -3.28 15.10 -1.00
CA ALA A 226 -3.95 14.38 -2.08
C ALA A 226 -4.28 15.30 -3.28
N GLY A 227 -4.81 16.50 -3.00
CA GLY A 227 -5.23 17.48 -4.00
C GLY A 227 -4.11 18.26 -4.69
N GLU A 228 -2.88 18.19 -4.18
CA GLU A 228 -1.73 18.89 -4.78
C GLU A 228 -1.10 18.03 -5.87
N GLN A 229 -1.03 18.53 -7.11
CA GLN A 229 -0.46 17.75 -8.22
C GLN A 229 1.07 17.69 -8.19
N GLU A 230 1.72 18.76 -7.75
CA GLU A 230 3.18 18.85 -7.57
C GLU A 230 3.52 19.33 -6.16
N PRO A 231 3.31 18.48 -5.15
CA PRO A 231 3.57 18.85 -3.76
C PRO A 231 5.07 19.04 -3.51
N GLU A 232 5.42 20.03 -2.70
CA GLU A 232 6.80 20.28 -2.30
C GLU A 232 7.25 19.39 -1.13
N GLY A 233 8.48 18.89 -1.22
CA GLY A 233 9.10 18.11 -0.13
C GLY A 233 8.53 16.70 0.01
N THR A 234 8.10 16.09 -1.09
CA THR A 234 7.82 14.65 -1.11
C THR A 234 9.10 13.85 -0.89
N PHE A 235 8.92 12.66 -0.30
CA PHE A 235 10.04 11.78 0.03
C PHE A 235 9.56 10.35 0.21
N ILE A 236 10.51 9.42 0.30
CA ILE A 236 10.30 8.10 0.88
C ILE A 236 10.89 8.15 2.29
N GLY A 237 10.07 7.87 3.28
CA GLY A 237 10.49 7.86 4.69
C GLY A 237 10.71 6.44 5.20
N ILE A 238 11.63 6.32 6.16
CA ILE A 238 11.94 5.06 6.83
C ILE A 238 11.82 5.25 8.34
N TRP A 239 10.91 4.52 8.95
CA TRP A 239 10.72 4.45 10.40
C TRP A 239 11.04 3.02 10.88
N SER A 240 11.12 2.82 12.20
CA SER A 240 11.22 1.49 12.78
C SER A 240 9.87 0.98 13.23
N VAL A 241 9.66 -0.34 13.14
CA VAL A 241 8.59 -1.04 13.84
C VAL A 241 8.67 -0.90 15.37
N ASN A 242 9.81 -0.43 15.88
CA ASN A 242 10.02 -0.15 17.29
C ASN A 242 9.75 1.30 17.71
N ASP A 243 9.54 2.22 16.76
CA ASP A 243 9.26 3.62 17.09
C ASP A 243 7.85 3.76 17.69
N ASP A 244 7.69 4.73 18.59
CA ASP A 244 6.41 5.04 19.24
C ASP A 244 6.33 6.54 19.56
N GLY A 245 5.17 7.15 19.32
CA GLY A 245 4.94 8.59 19.46
C GLY A 245 5.45 9.44 18.30
N ASP A 246 5.82 10.69 18.60
CA ASP A 246 6.20 11.71 17.61
C ASP A 246 7.70 11.63 17.25
N VAL A 247 8.05 10.57 16.52
CA VAL A 247 9.44 10.21 16.17
C VAL A 247 9.71 10.50 14.69
N PRO A 248 10.79 11.26 14.36
CA PRO A 248 11.14 11.52 12.97
C PRO A 248 11.60 10.26 12.24
N PRO A 249 11.47 10.23 10.89
CA PRO A 249 12.00 9.14 10.10
C PRO A 249 13.51 9.04 10.31
N ARG A 250 14.00 7.82 10.47
CA ARG A 250 15.43 7.49 10.57
C ARG A 250 16.17 7.86 9.30
N TRP A 251 15.51 7.68 8.16
CA TRP A 251 16.02 8.04 6.85
C TRP A 251 14.94 8.70 6.00
N LYS A 252 15.37 9.63 5.15
CA LYS A 252 14.53 10.26 4.14
C LYS A 252 15.25 10.24 2.80
N LEU A 253 14.60 9.67 1.79
CA LEU A 253 15.02 9.80 0.41
C LEU A 253 14.11 10.82 -0.27
N GLY A 254 14.64 12.01 -0.56
CA GLY A 254 13.89 13.12 -1.13
C GLY A 254 14.78 14.28 -1.52
N GLY A 255 14.16 15.45 -1.72
CA GLY A 255 14.86 16.67 -2.12
C GLY A 255 15.20 16.73 -3.62
N PRO A 256 15.83 17.81 -4.10
CA PRO A 256 15.96 18.09 -5.54
C PRO A 256 16.69 16.99 -6.32
N LYS A 257 17.63 16.29 -5.69
CA LYS A 257 18.41 15.21 -6.32
C LYS A 257 17.63 13.91 -6.51
N SER A 258 16.56 13.66 -5.74
CA SER A 258 15.76 12.45 -5.91
C SER A 258 14.90 12.48 -7.17
N GLN A 259 14.64 13.67 -7.71
CA GLN A 259 13.69 13.93 -8.80
C GLN A 259 12.25 13.53 -8.51
N LEU A 260 11.95 12.99 -7.32
CA LEU A 260 10.59 12.61 -6.93
C LEU A 260 9.69 13.85 -6.91
N LYS A 261 8.47 13.68 -7.44
CA LYS A 261 7.43 14.69 -7.47
C LYS A 261 6.22 14.27 -6.66
N LYS A 262 5.71 13.05 -6.86
CA LYS A 262 4.55 12.50 -6.16
C LYS A 262 4.65 10.97 -6.06
N PRO A 263 5.56 10.43 -5.22
CA PRO A 263 5.76 8.99 -5.06
C PRO A 263 4.53 8.35 -4.42
N ARG A 264 3.90 7.38 -5.12
CA ARG A 264 2.73 6.64 -4.60
C ARG A 264 3.07 5.19 -4.26
N GLY A 265 3.87 4.53 -5.08
CA GLY A 265 4.29 3.14 -4.86
C GLY A 265 5.70 3.08 -4.33
N VAL A 266 5.98 2.12 -3.46
CA VAL A 266 7.33 1.82 -2.98
C VAL A 266 7.50 0.32 -2.79
N THR A 267 8.65 -0.20 -3.19
CA THR A 267 9.09 -1.56 -2.88
C THR A 267 10.60 -1.63 -2.66
N ILE A 268 11.06 -2.74 -2.09
CA ILE A 268 12.42 -2.95 -1.62
C ILE A 268 13.03 -4.12 -2.39
N ASN A 269 14.16 -3.87 -3.06
CA ASN A 269 14.96 -4.90 -3.70
C ASN A 269 16.21 -5.18 -2.84
N VAL A 270 16.11 -6.20 -1.98
CA VAL A 270 17.16 -6.56 -1.01
C VAL A 270 18.45 -7.01 -1.71
N LYS A 271 18.34 -7.74 -2.82
CA LYS A 271 19.49 -8.33 -3.51
C LYS A 271 20.44 -7.25 -4.04
N ASP A 272 19.89 -6.21 -4.65
CA ASP A 272 20.68 -5.12 -5.25
C ASP A 272 20.78 -3.89 -4.33
N LYS A 273 20.20 -3.97 -3.12
CA LYS A 273 20.13 -2.89 -2.12
C LYS A 273 19.48 -1.61 -2.68
N GLU A 274 18.33 -1.78 -3.33
CA GLU A 274 17.60 -0.69 -3.96
C GLU A 274 16.24 -0.43 -3.28
N ILE A 275 15.86 0.83 -3.20
CA ILE A 275 14.45 1.23 -3.03
C ILE A 275 13.91 1.59 -4.41
N ILE A 276 12.76 1.02 -4.77
CA ILE A 276 12.08 1.29 -6.04
C ILE A 276 10.81 2.08 -5.73
N ALA A 277 10.58 3.17 -6.44
CA ALA A 277 9.40 4.01 -6.25
C ALA A 277 8.71 4.35 -7.57
N ALA A 278 7.38 4.27 -7.57
CA ALA A 278 6.55 4.72 -8.68
C ALA A 278 6.02 6.13 -8.40
N ASP A 279 6.29 7.05 -9.33
CA ASP A 279 5.88 8.45 -9.24
C ASP A 279 4.67 8.72 -10.13
N MET A 280 3.57 9.15 -9.50
CA MET A 280 2.31 9.44 -10.18
C MET A 280 2.42 10.60 -11.16
N ARG A 281 3.22 11.62 -10.83
CA ARG A 281 3.28 12.86 -11.62
C ARG A 281 4.17 12.70 -12.83
N LEU A 282 5.26 11.95 -12.67
CA LEU A 282 6.27 11.76 -13.70
C LEU A 282 6.01 10.55 -14.60
N ASN A 283 4.98 9.74 -14.32
CA ASN A 283 4.71 8.48 -15.02
C ASN A 283 5.97 7.59 -15.11
N SER A 284 6.74 7.54 -14.01
CA SER A 284 8.09 6.98 -13.99
C SER A 284 8.27 6.06 -12.79
N VAL A 285 9.14 5.07 -12.94
CA VAL A 285 9.64 4.23 -11.86
C VAL A 285 11.11 4.56 -11.64
N PHE A 286 11.46 4.91 -10.41
CA PHE A 286 12.83 5.21 -9.99
C PHE A 286 13.39 4.05 -9.19
N SER A 287 14.67 3.73 -9.38
CA SER A 287 15.41 2.82 -8.52
C SER A 287 16.56 3.59 -7.89
N PHE A 288 16.63 3.55 -6.58
CA PHE A 288 17.65 4.24 -5.80
C PHE A 288 18.51 3.21 -5.07
N TYR A 289 19.80 3.20 -5.35
CA TYR A 289 20.76 2.43 -4.56
C TYR A 289 20.89 3.07 -3.18
N PHE A 290 20.60 2.31 -2.12
CA PHE A 290 20.60 2.79 -0.74
C PHE A 290 21.07 1.69 0.23
N PRO A 291 22.37 1.35 0.23
CA PRO A 291 22.89 0.20 0.96
C PRO A 291 22.82 0.29 2.48
N GLU A 292 22.74 1.50 3.05
CA GLU A 292 22.79 1.75 4.49
C GLU A 292 21.56 1.21 5.25
N ILE A 293 20.47 0.89 4.54
CA ILE A 293 19.22 0.42 5.15
C ILE A 293 19.05 -1.11 5.09
N PHE A 294 20.01 -1.83 4.49
CA PHE A 294 20.01 -3.28 4.31
C PHE A 294 20.95 -3.98 5.29
#